data_AF-A0A5B9FAW0-F1
#
_entry.id   AF-A0A5B9FAW0-F1
#
_cell.length_a   1.000
_cell.length_b   1.000
_cell.length_c   1.000
_cell.angle_alpha   90.00
_cell.angle_beta   90.00
_cell.angle_gamma   90.00
#
_symmetry.space_group_name_H-M   'P 1'
#
loop_
_entity.id
_entity.type
_entity.pdbx_description
1 polymer ?
#
loop_
_entity_poly.entity_id
_entity_poly.type
_entity_poly.pdbx_seq_one_letter_code
_entity_poly.pdbx_strand_id
1 'polypeptide(L)'
;MHDDPLEVLDLRLGIALACLRRTTVRSFAGCGRSPRRDLHLIPKMAEEIVASLSLLLLFSRDGMPVIRSRIARHVETALHEVPDAMARNWAGTDAIARENARHAIVENIAARLSGRYTLTLQTRPVIVPSANVWCGLKTADPD
;
A
#
# COMPACT_ATOMS: atom_id res chain seq x y z
N MET A 1 10.50 5.78 -19.71
CA MET A 1 10.98 5.35 -18.38
C MET A 1 10.41 6.38 -17.43
N HIS A 2 9.65 5.97 -16.42
CA HIS A 2 9.26 6.92 -15.36
C HIS A 2 10.49 7.12 -14.48
N ASP A 3 11.09 8.30 -14.57
CA ASP A 3 12.28 8.66 -13.80
C ASP A 3 11.91 9.25 -12.42
N ASP A 4 10.62 9.53 -12.19
CA ASP A 4 10.10 9.99 -10.91
C ASP A 4 9.60 8.81 -10.03
N PRO A 5 10.19 8.58 -8.85
CA PRO A 5 9.73 7.58 -7.89
C PRO A 5 8.25 7.73 -7.48
N LEU A 6 7.69 8.94 -7.49
CA LEU A 6 6.29 9.20 -7.12
C LEU A 6 5.33 8.72 -8.20
N GLU A 7 5.61 9.03 -9.47
CA GLU A 7 4.82 8.51 -10.60
C GLU A 7 4.84 6.97 -10.64
N VAL A 8 6.01 6.38 -10.34
CA VAL A 8 6.13 4.91 -10.23
C VAL A 8 5.34 4.37 -9.04
N LEU A 9 5.31 5.06 -7.90
CA LEU A 9 4.50 4.67 -6.76
C LEU A 9 3.01 4.63 -7.12
N ASP A 10 2.47 5.71 -7.71
CA ASP A 10 1.07 5.78 -8.11
C ASP A 10 0.69 4.67 -9.10
N LEU A 11 1.50 4.50 -10.15
CA LEU A 11 1.29 3.46 -11.15
C LEU A 11 1.31 2.07 -10.50
N ARG A 12 2.30 1.79 -9.64
CA ARG A 12 2.45 0.47 -9.02
C ARG A 12 1.39 0.18 -7.98
N LEU A 13 0.93 1.19 -7.24
CA LEU A 13 -0.23 1.08 -6.36
C LEU A 13 -1.49 0.75 -7.16
N GLY A 14 -1.74 1.46 -8.26
CA GLY A 14 -2.88 1.21 -9.14
C GLY A 14 -2.89 -0.22 -9.68
N ILE A 15 -1.74 -0.70 -10.17
CA ILE A 15 -1.57 -2.08 -10.63
C ILE A 15 -1.78 -3.07 -9.49
N ALA A 16 -1.15 -2.86 -8.32
CA ALA A 16 -1.26 -3.77 -7.18
C ALA A 16 -2.72 -3.91 -6.72
N LEU A 17 -3.46 -2.80 -6.61
CA LEU A 17 -4.88 -2.82 -6.26
C LEU A 17 -5.74 -3.50 -7.34
N ALA A 18 -5.43 -3.30 -8.62
CA ALA A 18 -6.13 -3.96 -9.72
C ALA A 18 -5.88 -5.48 -9.76
N CYS A 19 -4.71 -5.93 -9.32
CA CYS A 19 -4.32 -7.33 -9.28
C CYS A 19 -4.87 -8.10 -8.05
N LEU A 20 -5.42 -7.41 -7.05
CA LEU A 20 -6.09 -8.08 -5.94
C LEU A 20 -7.24 -8.96 -6.45
N ARG A 21 -7.37 -10.16 -5.86
CA ARG A 21 -8.43 -11.09 -6.27
C ARG A 21 -9.79 -10.44 -6.11
N ARG A 22 -10.64 -10.55 -7.14
CA ARG A 22 -12.00 -10.00 -7.14
C ARG A 22 -12.82 -10.45 -5.93
N THR A 23 -12.65 -11.70 -5.49
CA THR A 23 -13.31 -12.22 -4.28
C THR A 23 -12.88 -11.48 -3.02
N THR A 24 -11.58 -11.21 -2.86
CA THR A 24 -11.03 -10.41 -1.74
C THR A 24 -11.60 -9.00 -1.73
N VAL A 25 -11.59 -8.31 -2.88
CA VAL A 25 -12.14 -6.94 -3.00
C VAL A 25 -13.63 -6.92 -2.66
N ARG A 26 -14.39 -7.92 -3.11
CA ARG A 26 -15.82 -8.03 -2.79
C ARG A 26 -16.08 -8.30 -1.30
N SER A 27 -15.28 -9.15 -0.65
CA SER A 27 -15.39 -9.37 0.80
C SER A 27 -15.02 -8.10 1.59
N PHE A 28 -13.93 -7.43 1.21
CA PHE A 28 -13.52 -6.13 1.79
C PHE A 28 -14.63 -5.08 1.68
N ALA A 29 -15.37 -5.05 0.56
CA ALA A 29 -16.46 -4.13 0.30
C ALA A 29 -17.81 -4.52 0.93
N GLY A 30 -17.94 -5.72 1.51
CA GLY A 30 -19.24 -6.24 1.96
C GLY A 30 -20.21 -6.51 0.81
N CYS A 31 -19.70 -6.90 -0.36
CA CYS A 31 -20.49 -7.29 -1.54
C CYS A 31 -20.49 -8.82 -1.77
N GLY A 32 -20.13 -9.59 -0.74
CA GLY A 32 -20.10 -11.05 -0.76
C GLY A 32 -21.43 -11.67 -0.35
N ARG A 33 -21.38 -12.84 0.29
CA ARG A 33 -22.56 -13.47 0.92
C ARG A 33 -23.11 -12.67 2.11
N SER A 34 -22.23 -11.90 2.76
CA SER A 34 -22.57 -10.99 3.85
C SER A 34 -22.46 -9.54 3.37
N PRO A 35 -23.38 -8.65 3.78
CA PRO A 35 -23.28 -7.21 3.52
C PRO A 35 -22.23 -6.51 4.40
N ARG A 36 -21.62 -7.22 5.36
CA ARG A 36 -20.59 -6.68 6.25
C ARG A 36 -19.22 -6.74 5.58
N ARG A 37 -18.45 -5.67 5.73
CA ARG A 37 -17.06 -5.60 5.29
C ARG A 37 -16.18 -6.56 6.07
N ASP A 38 -15.30 -7.22 5.36
CA ASP A 38 -14.44 -8.24 5.93
C ASP A 38 -13.04 -7.67 6.25
N LEU A 39 -12.99 -6.84 7.31
CA LEU A 39 -11.81 -6.03 7.63
C LEU A 39 -10.58 -6.87 8.03
N HIS A 40 -10.76 -8.13 8.43
CA HIS A 40 -9.66 -9.03 8.76
C HIS A 40 -8.77 -9.37 7.53
N LEU A 41 -9.25 -9.09 6.32
CA LEU A 41 -8.49 -9.27 5.08
C LEU A 41 -7.47 -8.15 4.84
N ILE A 42 -7.62 -7.01 5.50
CA ILE A 42 -6.80 -5.80 5.27
C ILE A 42 -5.30 -6.06 5.44
N PRO A 43 -4.81 -6.74 6.52
CA PRO A 43 -3.39 -7.04 6.66
C PRO A 43 -2.82 -7.81 5.47
N LYS A 44 -3.54 -8.85 5.02
CA LYS A 44 -3.13 -9.65 3.86
C LYS A 44 -3.10 -8.82 2.58
N MET A 45 -4.13 -7.99 2.35
CA MET A 45 -4.16 -7.09 1.19
C MET A 45 -2.97 -6.12 1.20
N ALA A 46 -2.66 -5.54 2.35
CA ALA A 46 -1.54 -4.62 2.51
C ALA A 46 -0.18 -5.31 2.26
N GLU A 47 0.02 -6.52 2.78
CA GLU A 47 1.22 -7.31 2.49
C GLU A 47 1.38 -7.61 1.00
N GLU A 48 0.31 -8.03 0.31
CA GLU A 48 0.33 -8.28 -1.14
C GLU A 48 0.68 -7.01 -1.92
N ILE A 49 0.10 -5.86 -1.56
CA ILE A 49 0.40 -4.56 -2.17
C ILE A 49 1.87 -4.20 -1.96
N VAL A 50 2.36 -4.20 -0.72
CA VAL A 50 3.74 -3.80 -0.40
C VAL A 50 4.76 -4.75 -1.00
N ALA A 51 4.47 -6.05 -1.08
CA ALA A 51 5.33 -7.01 -1.76
C ALA A 51 5.50 -6.64 -3.24
N SER A 52 4.42 -6.20 -3.91
CA SER A 52 4.46 -5.71 -5.29
C SER A 52 5.27 -4.41 -5.43
N LEU A 53 5.05 -3.42 -4.55
CA LEU A 53 5.78 -2.15 -4.57
C LEU A 53 7.29 -2.35 -4.37
N SER A 54 7.66 -3.23 -3.45
CA SER A 54 9.06 -3.51 -3.08
C SER A 54 9.86 -4.23 -4.16
N LEU A 55 9.26 -4.54 -5.32
CA LEU A 55 9.99 -5.04 -6.48
C LEU A 55 10.79 -3.94 -7.19
N LEU A 56 10.35 -2.69 -7.08
CA LEU A 56 10.91 -1.56 -7.84
C LEU A 56 11.14 -0.32 -6.99
N LEU A 57 10.56 -0.24 -5.80
CA LEU A 57 10.71 0.89 -4.89
C LEU A 57 11.43 0.47 -3.62
N LEU A 58 12.44 1.24 -3.26
CA LEU A 58 13.01 1.23 -1.92
C LEU A 58 12.36 2.34 -1.11
N PHE A 59 11.82 1.96 0.04
CA PHE A 59 11.33 2.91 1.03
C PHE A 59 12.43 3.12 2.06
N SER A 60 12.81 4.37 2.25
CA SER A 60 13.80 4.77 3.24
C SER A 60 13.25 5.87 4.15
N ARG A 61 13.77 5.94 5.35
CA ARG A 61 13.51 7.02 6.31
C ARG A 61 14.82 7.38 6.96
N ASP A 62 15.14 8.68 6.97
CA ASP A 62 16.39 9.19 7.53
C ASP A 62 17.63 8.45 6.94
N GLY A 63 17.59 8.16 5.62
CA GLY A 63 18.64 7.44 4.90
C GLY A 63 18.65 5.92 5.08
N MET A 64 17.82 5.35 5.97
CA MET A 64 17.80 3.92 6.28
C MET A 64 16.64 3.18 5.60
N PRO A 65 16.89 2.00 4.98
CA PRO A 65 15.82 1.16 4.46
C PRO A 65 14.78 0.77 5.51
N VAL A 66 13.51 0.73 5.10
CA VAL A 66 12.38 0.38 5.97
C VAL A 66 11.89 -1.03 5.65
N ILE A 67 11.59 -1.83 6.69
CA ILE A 67 11.05 -3.19 6.54
C ILE A 67 9.64 -3.13 5.95
N ARG A 68 9.32 -4.14 5.13
CA ARG A 68 8.02 -4.30 4.48
C ARG A 68 6.84 -4.26 5.45
N SER A 69 6.94 -4.89 6.62
CA SER A 69 5.84 -4.92 7.61
C SER A 69 5.47 -3.53 8.14
N ARG A 70 6.42 -2.59 8.22
CA ARG A 70 6.11 -1.19 8.61
C ARG A 70 5.38 -0.45 7.50
N ILE A 71 5.80 -0.65 6.25
CA ILE A 71 5.13 -0.07 5.08
C ILE A 71 3.71 -0.64 4.99
N ALA A 72 3.55 -1.96 5.18
CA ALA A 72 2.27 -2.65 5.16
C ALA A 72 1.31 -2.06 6.20
N ARG A 73 1.77 -1.81 7.44
CA ARG A 73 0.94 -1.16 8.46
C ARG A 73 0.39 0.21 8.05
N HIS A 74 1.13 0.99 7.26
CA HIS A 74 0.62 2.26 6.74
C HIS A 74 -0.42 2.07 5.64
N VAL A 75 -0.23 1.07 4.77
CA VAL A 75 -1.24 0.66 3.77
C VAL A 75 -2.50 0.12 4.45
N GLU A 76 -2.36 -0.70 5.50
CA GLU A 76 -3.49 -1.21 6.29
C GLU A 76 -4.32 -0.06 6.86
N THR A 77 -3.65 0.94 7.44
CA THR A 77 -4.35 2.09 8.02
C THR A 77 -5.14 2.85 6.96
N ALA A 78 -4.54 3.08 5.78
CA ALA A 78 -5.25 3.71 4.67
C ALA A 78 -6.46 2.87 4.20
N LEU A 79 -6.32 1.54 4.13
CA LEU A 79 -7.41 0.63 3.77
C LEU A 79 -8.55 0.60 4.81
N HIS A 80 -8.22 0.75 6.10
CA HIS A 80 -9.21 0.90 7.17
C HIS A 80 -9.99 2.21 7.07
N GLU A 81 -9.35 3.28 6.62
CA GLU A 81 -9.94 4.61 6.44
C GLU A 81 -10.81 4.72 5.17
N VAL A 82 -10.79 3.71 4.28
CA VAL A 82 -11.65 3.68 3.07
C VAL A 82 -13.13 3.66 3.48
N PRO A 83 -13.93 4.67 3.06
CA PRO A 83 -15.36 4.69 3.35
C PRO A 83 -16.11 3.52 2.70
N ASP A 84 -17.18 3.06 3.34
CA ASP A 84 -18.00 1.94 2.86
C ASP A 84 -18.51 2.15 1.43
N ALA A 85 -18.97 3.36 1.11
CA ALA A 85 -19.44 3.69 -0.24
C ALA A 85 -18.33 3.55 -1.29
N MET A 86 -17.11 3.99 -0.96
CA MET A 86 -15.94 3.88 -1.85
C MET A 86 -15.52 2.41 -2.01
N ALA A 87 -15.50 1.64 -0.93
CA ALA A 87 -15.22 0.20 -1.00
C ALA A 87 -16.24 -0.54 -1.89
N ARG A 88 -17.53 -0.19 -1.79
CA ARG A 88 -18.59 -0.75 -2.63
C ARG A 88 -18.45 -0.36 -4.10
N ASN A 89 -18.13 0.91 -4.38
CA ASN A 89 -17.88 1.38 -5.74
C ASN A 89 -16.70 0.62 -6.37
N TRP A 90 -15.62 0.40 -5.60
CA TRP A 90 -14.48 -0.38 -6.06
C TRP A 90 -14.82 -1.85 -6.38
N ALA A 91 -15.71 -2.48 -5.62
CA ALA A 91 -16.19 -3.85 -5.89
C ALA A 91 -17.32 -3.93 -6.93
N GLY A 92 -17.82 -2.77 -7.39
CA GLY A 92 -19.00 -2.62 -8.23
C GLY A 92 -18.80 -3.01 -9.70
N THR A 93 -19.90 -3.04 -10.44
CA THR A 93 -19.93 -3.36 -11.88
C THR A 93 -19.65 -2.14 -12.75
N ASP A 94 -20.09 -0.96 -12.33
CA ASP A 94 -19.82 0.32 -13.01
C ASP A 94 -18.30 0.55 -13.12
N ALA A 95 -17.81 0.63 -14.36
CA ALA A 95 -16.40 0.77 -14.65
C ALA A 95 -15.84 2.14 -14.21
N ILE A 96 -16.61 3.22 -14.38
CA ILE A 96 -16.20 4.58 -14.04
C ILE A 96 -16.15 4.71 -12.52
N ALA A 97 -17.19 4.28 -11.81
CA ALA A 97 -17.23 4.33 -10.36
C ALA A 97 -16.12 3.47 -9.72
N ARG A 98 -15.85 2.30 -10.30
CA ARG A 98 -14.76 1.41 -9.85
C ARG A 98 -13.39 2.03 -10.06
N GLU A 99 -13.16 2.65 -11.22
CA GLU A 99 -11.89 3.31 -11.51
C GLU A 99 -11.66 4.51 -10.60
N ASN A 100 -12.66 5.37 -10.45
CA ASN A 100 -12.59 6.53 -9.57
C ASN A 100 -12.35 6.13 -8.10
N ALA A 101 -13.02 5.08 -7.63
CA ALA A 101 -12.78 4.56 -6.28
C ALA A 101 -11.35 4.02 -6.14
N ARG A 102 -10.84 3.29 -7.13
CA ARG A 102 -9.46 2.79 -7.11
C ARG A 102 -8.46 3.95 -7.10
N HIS A 103 -8.63 4.95 -7.96
CA HIS A 103 -7.76 6.14 -7.98
C HIS A 103 -7.76 6.88 -6.63
N ALA A 104 -8.93 7.12 -6.02
CA ALA A 104 -8.99 7.76 -4.71
C ALA A 104 -8.28 6.95 -3.61
N ILE A 105 -8.36 5.61 -3.67
CA ILE A 105 -7.62 4.73 -2.75
C ILE A 105 -6.12 4.81 -3.02
N VAL A 106 -5.69 4.82 -4.29
CA VAL A 106 -4.28 5.01 -4.68
C VAL A 106 -3.76 6.33 -4.12
N GLU A 107 -4.42 7.45 -4.40
CA GLU A 107 -4.01 8.78 -3.97
C GLU A 107 -3.84 8.86 -2.45
N ASN A 108 -4.79 8.30 -1.68
CA ASN A 108 -4.68 8.26 -0.22
C ASN A 108 -3.45 7.45 0.25
N ILE A 109 -3.27 6.24 -0.29
CA ILE A 109 -2.12 5.39 0.07
C ILE A 109 -0.81 6.08 -0.34
N ALA A 110 -0.76 6.64 -1.56
CA ALA A 110 0.41 7.30 -2.10
C ALA A 110 0.81 8.51 -1.25
N ALA A 111 -0.13 9.42 -0.97
CA ALA A 111 0.10 10.59 -0.12
C ALA A 111 0.60 10.19 1.29
N ARG A 112 0.03 9.12 1.86
CA ARG A 112 0.46 8.63 3.17
C ARG A 112 1.87 8.03 3.15
N LEU A 113 2.25 7.33 2.07
CA LEU A 113 3.57 6.73 1.94
C LEU A 113 4.64 7.77 1.59
N SER A 114 4.38 8.65 0.63
CA SER A 114 5.31 9.71 0.21
C SER A 114 5.51 10.77 1.30
N GLY A 115 4.50 11.06 2.11
CA GLY A 115 4.63 11.94 3.27
C GLY A 115 5.45 11.36 4.43
N ARG A 116 5.81 10.07 4.38
CA ARG A 116 6.53 9.36 5.46
C ARG A 116 7.89 8.81 5.05
N TYR A 117 8.08 8.55 3.77
CA TYR A 117 9.24 7.83 3.25
C TYR A 117 9.84 8.55 2.06
N THR A 118 11.16 8.53 2.01
CA THR A 118 11.90 8.82 0.78
C THR A 118 11.89 7.59 -0.10
N LEU A 119 11.45 7.75 -1.34
CA LEU A 119 11.32 6.70 -2.33
C LEU A 119 12.48 6.76 -3.32
N THR A 120 13.09 5.61 -3.61
CA THR A 120 14.05 5.51 -4.70
C THR A 120 13.73 4.33 -5.59
N LEU A 121 13.95 4.50 -6.89
CA LEU A 121 13.80 3.44 -7.88
C LEU A 121 14.95 2.44 -7.74
N GLN A 122 14.62 1.15 -7.75
CA GLN A 122 15.60 0.09 -7.72
C GLN A 122 15.68 -0.59 -9.09
N THR A 123 16.90 -0.71 -9.60
CA THR A 123 17.22 -1.53 -10.78
C THR A 123 17.32 -3.02 -10.46
N ARG A 124 17.44 -3.39 -9.18
CA ARG A 124 17.46 -4.78 -8.69
C ARG A 124 16.74 -4.87 -7.33
N PRO A 125 15.90 -5.90 -7.10
CA PRO A 125 15.17 -6.03 -5.84
C PRO A 125 16.15 -6.21 -4.67
N VAL A 126 16.09 -5.30 -3.69
CA VAL A 126 16.83 -5.44 -2.44
C VAL A 126 15.99 -6.22 -1.44
N ILE A 127 16.50 -7.38 -1.03
CA ILE A 127 15.95 -8.13 0.09
C ILE A 127 16.48 -7.46 1.36
N VAL A 128 15.66 -6.65 2.02
CA VAL A 128 16.03 -6.01 3.28
C VAL A 128 15.86 -7.02 4.42
N PRO A 129 16.95 -7.53 5.04
CA PRO A 129 16.85 -8.45 6.17
C PRO A 129 16.38 -7.69 7.41
N SER A 130 15.64 -8.35 8.30
CA SER A 130 15.10 -7.75 9.53
C SER A 130 16.16 -7.10 10.45
N ALA A 131 17.44 -7.45 10.28
CA ALA A 131 18.53 -7.11 11.20
C ALA A 131 19.17 -5.73 10.99
N ASN A 132 19.12 -5.14 9.79
CA ASN A 132 19.75 -3.84 9.49
C ASN A 132 18.72 -2.73 9.27
N VAL A 133 17.55 -2.86 9.89
CA VAL A 133 16.40 -1.99 9.64
C VAL A 133 16.06 -1.18 10.86
N TRP A 134 15.69 0.07 10.60
CA TRP A 134 15.21 0.98 11.62
C TRP A 134 14.00 0.40 12.38
N CYS A 135 14.28 -0.18 13.56
CA CYS A 135 13.33 -0.62 14.57
C CYS A 135 13.09 0.46 15.63
N GLY A 136 13.07 1.75 15.26
CA GLY A 136 12.55 2.83 16.12
C GLY A 136 13.22 3.03 17.49
N LEU A 137 14.43 2.53 17.73
CA LEU A 137 15.24 2.98 18.86
C LEU A 137 16.10 4.14 18.39
N LYS A 138 15.83 5.34 18.91
CA LYS A 138 16.84 6.39 18.95
C LYS A 138 18.04 5.78 19.65
N THR A 139 19.16 5.65 18.95
CA THR A 139 20.45 5.60 19.63
C THR A 139 20.52 6.86 20.46
N ALA A 140 20.53 6.69 21.79
CA ALA A 140 20.87 7.77 22.69
C ALA A 140 22.25 8.29 22.26
N ASP A 141 22.33 9.58 21.97
CA ASP A 141 23.62 10.26 21.81
C ASP A 141 24.41 10.07 23.11
N PRO A 142 25.68 9.64 23.06
CA PRO A 142 26.57 9.74 24.20
C PRO A 142 27.13 11.16 24.25
N ASP A 143 26.70 11.95 25.23
CA ASP A 143 27.53 13.00 25.83
C ASP A 143 28.30 12.41 27.02
#